data_AF-A0AA46HXP0-F1
#
_entry.id   AF-A0AA46HXP0-F1
#
_cell.length_a   1.000
_cell.length_b   1.000
_cell.length_c   1.000
_cell.angle_alpha   90.00
_cell.angle_beta   90.00
_cell.angle_gamma   90.00
#
_symmetry.space_group_name_H-M   'P 1'
#
loop_
_entity.id
_entity.type
_entity.pdbx_description
1 polymer ?
#
loop_
_entity_poly.entity_id
_entity_poly.type
_entity_poly.pdbx_seq_one_letter_code
_entity_poly.pdbx_strand_id
1 'polypeptide(L)'
;MSDIALHLAALGLVGISITHSWLGERYLLMRLFRRTPLPRTFGSEDFTRRTLRFAWHVTSVAWLGFAALLLMLARAPVTSAQLGTVVAATFAAHGLVSLHGSRGRHYSWVVFFGVAVLSYVATR
;
A
#
# COMPACT_ATOMS: atom_id res chain seq x y z
N MET A 1 7.06 5.19 -28.43
CA MET A 1 5.71 4.59 -28.20
C MET A 1 5.63 3.83 -26.88
N SER A 2 6.67 3.09 -26.48
CA SER A 2 6.81 2.46 -25.15
C SER A 2 6.59 3.43 -23.99
N ASP A 3 7.18 4.63 -24.07
CA ASP A 3 7.21 5.55 -22.94
C ASP A 3 5.83 6.13 -22.68
N ILE A 4 5.08 6.46 -23.74
CA ILE A 4 3.69 6.91 -23.62
C ILE A 4 2.83 5.84 -22.94
N ALA A 5 2.99 4.57 -23.32
CA ALA A 5 2.25 3.47 -22.69
C ALA A 5 2.57 3.34 -21.19
N LEU A 6 3.84 3.51 -20.80
CA LEU A 6 4.25 3.48 -19.38
C LEU A 6 3.66 4.65 -18.59
N HIS A 7 3.65 5.86 -19.16
CA HIS A 7 3.03 7.03 -18.52
C HIS A 7 1.51 6.85 -18.35
N LEU A 8 0.83 6.33 -19.37
CA LEU A 8 -0.60 6.04 -19.30
C LEU A 8 -0.92 4.95 -18.26
N ALA A 9 -0.10 3.89 -18.19
CA ALA A 9 -0.24 2.85 -17.19
C ALA A 9 -0.01 3.39 -15.76
N ALA A 10 1.00 4.24 -15.56
CA ALA A 10 1.25 4.91 -14.29
C ALA A 10 0.08 5.81 -13.87
N LEU A 11 -0.46 6.59 -14.82
CA LEU A 11 -1.65 7.41 -14.59
C LEU A 11 -2.87 6.55 -14.20
N GLY A 12 -3.05 5.41 -14.87
CA GLY A 12 -4.08 4.43 -14.53
C GLY A 12 -3.94 3.90 -13.11
N LEU A 13 -2.73 3.54 -12.68
CA LEU A 13 -2.46 3.07 -11.31
C LEU A 13 -2.75 4.16 -10.26
N VAL A 14 -2.41 5.42 -10.54
CA VAL A 14 -2.77 6.55 -9.67
C VAL A 14 -4.29 6.70 -9.59
N GLY A 15 -4.98 6.64 -10.73
CA GLY A 15 -6.45 6.72 -10.80
C GLY A 15 -7.15 5.59 -10.02
N ILE A 16 -6.66 4.36 -10.14
CA ILE A 16 -7.19 3.20 -9.41
C ILE A 16 -6.85 3.31 -7.92
N SER A 17 -5.66 3.80 -7.55
CA SER A 17 -5.27 4.07 -6.15
C SER A 17 -6.24 5.02 -5.46
N ILE A 18 -6.56 6.15 -6.10
CA ILE A 18 -7.52 7.13 -5.58
C ILE A 18 -8.91 6.51 -5.52
N THR A 19 -9.37 5.92 -6.62
CA THR A 19 -10.72 5.33 -6.73
C THR A 19 -10.94 4.27 -5.64
N HIS A 20 -10.03 3.33 -5.48
CA HIS A 20 -10.16 2.25 -4.52
C HIS A 20 -10.17 2.75 -3.08
N SER A 21 -9.22 3.62 -2.71
CA SER A 21 -9.18 4.16 -1.34
C SER A 21 -10.38 5.05 -1.03
N TRP A 22 -10.71 5.98 -1.93
CA TRP A 22 -11.76 6.97 -1.66
C TRP A 22 -13.17 6.38 -1.82
N LEU A 23 -13.50 5.74 -2.95
CA LEU A 23 -14.84 5.19 -3.17
C LEU A 23 -15.08 4.00 -2.24
N GLY A 24 -14.06 3.17 -2.03
CA GLY A 24 -14.19 2.01 -1.16
C GLY A 24 -14.42 2.38 0.30
N GLU A 25 -13.68 3.35 0.86
CA GLU A 25 -13.97 3.84 2.22
C GLU A 25 -15.37 4.46 2.26
N ARG A 26 -15.70 5.32 1.29
CA ARG A 26 -16.95 6.09 1.30
C ARG A 26 -18.21 5.24 1.15
N TYR A 27 -18.19 4.31 0.21
CA TYR A 27 -19.39 3.60 -0.24
C TYR A 27 -19.47 2.17 0.29
N LEU A 28 -18.37 1.55 0.71
CA LEU A 28 -18.36 0.19 1.26
C LEU A 28 -18.06 0.21 2.76
N LEU A 29 -16.84 0.59 3.18
CA LEU A 29 -16.41 0.45 4.56
C LEU A 29 -17.24 1.28 5.53
N MET A 30 -17.46 2.57 5.24
CA MET A 30 -18.29 3.43 6.09
C MET A 30 -19.74 2.90 6.21
N ARG A 31 -20.29 2.29 5.16
CA ARG A 31 -21.65 1.72 5.20
C ARG A 31 -21.68 0.41 5.97
N LEU A 32 -20.69 -0.45 5.75
CA LEU A 32 -20.52 -1.72 6.49
C LEU A 32 -20.42 -1.45 7.99
N PHE A 33 -19.55 -0.52 8.40
CA PHE A 33 -19.30 -0.21 9.80
C PHE A 33 -20.47 0.46 10.52
N ARG A 34 -21.43 1.04 9.78
CA ARG A 34 -22.64 1.66 10.34
C ARG A 34 -23.79 0.68 10.50
N ARG A 35 -23.87 -0.36 9.68
CA ARG A 35 -25.06 -1.24 9.58
C ARG A 35 -24.87 -2.60 10.21
N THR A 36 -23.64 -3.08 10.29
CA THR A 36 -23.34 -4.45 10.72
C THR A 36 -22.35 -4.43 11.87
N PRO A 37 -22.67 -5.02 13.04
CA PRO A 37 -21.68 -5.23 14.07
C PRO A 37 -20.59 -6.16 13.52
N LEU A 38 -19.33 -5.76 13.64
CA LEU A 38 -18.22 -6.59 13.17
C LEU A 38 -17.87 -7.66 14.23
N PRO A 39 -17.37 -8.84 13.81
CA PRO A 39 -16.85 -9.82 14.76
C PRO A 39 -15.69 -9.20 15.53
N ARG A 40 -15.60 -9.49 16.83
CA ARG A 40 -14.48 -9.05 17.67
C ARG A 40 -13.28 -9.94 17.38
N THR A 41 -12.25 -9.39 16.75
CA THR A 41 -10.96 -10.06 16.59
C THR A 41 -9.96 -9.42 17.53
N PHE A 42 -9.11 -10.24 18.17
CA PHE A 42 -8.20 -9.79 19.23
C PHE A 42 -8.91 -8.94 20.31
N GLY A 43 -10.12 -9.34 20.69
CA GLY A 43 -10.86 -8.76 21.82
C GLY A 43 -11.58 -7.43 21.55
N SER A 44 -11.51 -6.82 20.36
CA SER A 44 -12.29 -5.62 20.07
C SER A 44 -12.81 -5.51 18.63
N GLU A 45 -14.00 -4.95 18.49
CA GLU A 45 -14.59 -4.61 17.19
C GLU A 45 -13.77 -3.53 16.47
N ASP A 46 -13.21 -2.58 17.23
CA ASP A 46 -12.34 -1.54 16.72
C ASP A 46 -11.07 -2.08 16.07
N PHE A 47 -10.51 -3.18 16.60
CA PHE A 47 -9.36 -3.83 15.99
C PHE A 47 -9.74 -4.40 14.61
N THR A 48 -10.88 -5.09 14.52
CA THR A 48 -11.41 -5.57 13.23
C THR A 48 -11.64 -4.43 12.25
N ARG A 49 -12.30 -3.34 12.69
CA ARG A 49 -12.57 -2.16 11.86
C ARG A 49 -11.29 -1.52 11.31
N ARG A 50 -10.27 -1.34 12.14
CA ARG A 50 -8.97 -0.78 11.74
C ARG A 50 -8.21 -1.71 10.81
N THR A 51 -8.25 -3.01 11.06
CA THR A 51 -7.60 -4.02 10.20
C THR A 51 -8.26 -4.05 8.82
N LEU A 52 -9.58 -3.94 8.75
CA LEU A 52 -10.30 -3.85 7.47
C LEU A 52 -9.93 -2.57 6.69
N ARG A 53 -9.87 -1.41 7.35
CA ARG A 53 -9.38 -0.17 6.69
C ARG A 53 -7.94 -0.31 6.22
N PHE A 54 -7.07 -0.90 7.04
CA PHE A 54 -5.68 -1.15 6.66
C PHE A 54 -5.61 -2.02 5.40
N ALA A 55 -6.27 -3.17 5.41
CA ALA A 55 -6.31 -4.09 4.26
C ALA A 55 -6.91 -3.44 3.00
N TRP A 56 -7.78 -2.46 3.17
CA TRP A 56 -8.34 -1.69 2.07
C TRP A 56 -7.36 -0.66 1.49
N HIS A 57 -6.67 0.10 2.33
CA HIS A 57 -5.78 1.17 1.87
C HIS A 57 -4.37 0.70 1.48
N VAL A 58 -3.92 -0.44 2.00
CA VAL A 58 -2.58 -1.01 1.72
C VAL A 58 -2.37 -1.20 0.21
N THR A 59 -3.39 -1.65 -0.52
CA THR A 59 -3.33 -1.88 -1.97
C THR A 59 -3.17 -0.59 -2.75
N SER A 60 -3.84 0.50 -2.34
CA SER A 60 -3.68 1.81 -2.96
C SER A 60 -2.24 2.33 -2.85
N VAL A 61 -1.58 2.12 -1.69
CA VAL A 61 -0.17 2.47 -1.51
C VAL A 61 0.73 1.63 -2.40
N ALA A 62 0.44 0.34 -2.55
CA ALA A 62 1.19 -0.56 -3.45
C ALA A 62 1.11 -0.11 -4.92
N TRP A 63 -0.08 0.30 -5.39
CA TRP A 63 -0.24 0.81 -6.75
C TRP A 63 0.49 2.14 -6.98
N LEU A 64 0.63 3.00 -5.97
CA LEU A 64 1.48 4.20 -6.08
C LEU A 64 2.96 3.81 -6.22
N GLY A 65 3.41 2.80 -5.46
CA GLY A 65 4.74 2.23 -5.63
C GLY A 65 4.98 1.69 -7.04
N PHE A 66 4.02 0.94 -7.59
CA PHE A 66 4.09 0.46 -8.97
C PHE A 66 4.04 1.60 -10.00
N ALA A 67 3.25 2.65 -9.78
CA ALA A 67 3.24 3.82 -10.65
C ALA A 67 4.62 4.49 -10.70
N ALA A 68 5.29 4.63 -9.55
CA ALA A 68 6.65 5.16 -9.49
C ALA A 68 7.64 4.27 -10.27
N LEU A 69 7.56 2.94 -10.15
CA LEU A 69 8.40 2.02 -10.92
C LEU A 69 8.17 2.17 -12.44
N LEU A 70 6.92 2.29 -12.89
CA LEU A 70 6.62 2.50 -14.31
C LEU A 70 7.18 3.83 -14.85
N LEU A 71 7.07 4.90 -14.06
CA LEU A 71 7.64 6.21 -14.42
C LEU A 71 9.17 6.17 -14.52
N MET A 72 9.83 5.37 -13.70
CA MET A 72 11.28 5.16 -13.78
C MET A 72 11.66 4.38 -15.04
N LEU A 73 10.93 3.30 -15.34
CA LEU A 73 11.15 2.51 -16.55
C LEU A 73 10.96 3.34 -17.83
N ALA A 74 10.08 4.35 -17.80
CA ALA A 74 9.90 5.28 -18.92
C ALA A 74 11.10 6.22 -19.15
N ARG A 75 12.09 6.23 -18.26
CA ARG A 75 13.30 7.07 -18.32
C ARG A 75 14.59 6.24 -18.26
N ALA A 76 14.54 4.99 -18.72
CA ALA A 76 15.67 4.06 -18.70
C ALA A 76 16.99 4.71 -19.22
N PRO A 77 18.17 4.30 -18.70
CA PRO A 77 18.42 3.13 -17.86
C PRO A 77 18.03 3.32 -16.38
N VAL A 78 17.60 2.23 -15.74
CA VAL A 78 17.25 2.17 -14.31
C VAL A 78 18.19 1.20 -13.61
N THR A 79 18.69 1.55 -12.43
CA THR A 79 19.55 0.68 -11.61
C THR A 79 18.75 -0.15 -10.61
N SER A 80 19.32 -1.27 -10.17
CA SER A 80 18.76 -2.07 -9.06
C SER A 80 18.53 -1.22 -7.81
N ALA A 81 19.48 -0.36 -7.45
CA ALA A 81 19.40 0.54 -6.29
C ALA A 81 18.18 1.47 -6.34
N GLN A 82 17.86 2.00 -7.53
CA GLN A 82 16.69 2.85 -7.71
C GLN A 82 15.40 2.04 -7.53
N LEU A 83 15.30 0.84 -8.14
CA LEU A 83 14.13 -0.04 -8.00
C LEU A 83 13.92 -0.46 -6.53
N GLY A 84 14.97 -0.94 -5.88
CA GLY A 84 14.91 -1.38 -4.49
C GLY A 84 14.59 -0.26 -3.52
N THR A 85 14.98 0.99 -3.82
CA THR A 85 14.57 2.17 -3.02
C THR A 85 13.06 2.40 -3.09
N VAL A 86 12.42 2.27 -4.26
CA VAL A 86 10.96 2.44 -4.39
C VAL A 86 10.21 1.31 -3.71
N VAL A 87 10.67 0.07 -3.86
CA VAL A 87 10.10 -1.09 -3.15
C VAL A 87 10.25 -0.88 -1.64
N ALA A 88 11.43 -0.47 -1.17
CA ALA A 88 11.69 -0.21 0.23
C ALA A 88 10.78 0.89 0.80
N ALA A 89 10.65 2.02 0.10
CA ALA A 89 9.78 3.11 0.51
C ALA A 89 8.29 2.68 0.58
N THR A 90 7.83 1.90 -0.40
CA THR A 90 6.46 1.38 -0.45
C THR A 90 6.18 0.48 0.76
N PHE A 91 7.04 -0.50 1.02
CA PHE A 91 6.87 -1.43 2.13
C PHE A 91 7.13 -0.78 3.50
N ALA A 92 8.00 0.21 3.59
CA ALA A 92 8.15 1.02 4.80
C ALA A 92 6.87 1.79 5.12
N ALA A 93 6.20 2.37 4.11
CA ALA A 93 4.91 3.01 4.30
C ALA A 93 3.85 2.02 4.78
N HIS A 94 3.79 0.80 4.22
CA HIS A 94 2.90 -0.26 4.72
C HIS A 94 3.20 -0.63 6.17
N GLY A 95 4.47 -0.78 6.53
CA GLY A 95 4.93 -1.08 7.88
C GLY A 95 4.52 0.00 8.88
N LEU A 96 4.73 1.28 8.53
CA LEU A 96 4.32 2.42 9.34
C LEU A 96 2.80 2.44 9.55
N VAL A 97 2.01 2.30 8.49
CA VAL A 97 0.55 2.31 8.61
C VAL A 97 0.06 1.12 9.43
N SER A 98 0.62 -0.09 9.23
CA SER A 98 0.25 -1.28 10.00
C SER A 98 0.58 -1.12 11.49
N LEU A 99 1.78 -0.63 11.81
CA LEU A 99 2.23 -0.42 13.19
C LEU A 99 1.34 0.58 13.93
N HIS A 100 1.11 1.75 13.33
CA HIS A 100 0.30 2.81 13.96
C HIS A 100 -1.19 2.46 13.97
N GLY A 101 -1.73 1.95 12.86
CA GLY A 101 -3.14 1.60 12.72
C GLY A 101 -3.56 0.49 13.69
N SER A 102 -2.71 -0.51 13.90
CA SER A 102 -2.96 -1.62 14.81
C SER A 102 -2.52 -1.36 16.26
N ARG A 103 -1.82 -0.25 16.53
CA ARG A 103 -1.12 0.00 17.81
C ARG A 103 -0.15 -1.14 18.16
N GLY A 104 0.56 -1.66 17.16
CA GLY A 104 1.50 -2.78 17.28
C GLY A 104 0.87 -4.16 17.47
N ARG A 105 -0.46 -4.27 17.54
CA ARG A 105 -1.16 -5.54 17.81
C ARG A 105 -1.28 -6.45 16.57
N HIS A 106 -1.03 -5.92 15.38
CA HIS A 106 -1.01 -6.69 14.13
C HIS A 106 0.42 -6.79 13.61
N TYR A 107 1.08 -7.92 13.86
CA TYR A 107 2.52 -8.12 13.59
C TYR A 107 2.94 -8.07 12.10
N SER A 108 2.03 -7.81 11.17
CA SER A 108 2.39 -7.64 9.74
C SER A 108 3.41 -6.52 9.51
N TRP A 109 3.50 -5.52 10.40
CA TRP A 109 4.51 -4.46 10.34
C TRP A 109 5.95 -5.01 10.36
N VAL A 110 6.22 -6.11 11.07
CA VAL A 110 7.55 -6.74 11.12
C VAL A 110 7.95 -7.23 9.72
N VAL A 111 7.02 -7.91 9.05
CA VAL A 111 7.25 -8.44 7.71
C VAL A 111 7.39 -7.30 6.70
N PHE A 112 6.54 -6.27 6.78
CA PHE A 112 6.65 -5.09 5.91
C PHE A 112 8.00 -4.39 6.05
N PHE A 113 8.48 -4.13 7.27
CA PHE A 113 9.81 -3.54 7.47
C PHE A 113 10.93 -4.50 7.07
N GLY A 114 10.78 -5.81 7.27
CA GLY A 114 11.72 -6.81 6.79
C GLY A 114 11.91 -6.72 5.27
N VAL A 115 10.80 -6.70 4.51
CA VAL A 115 10.86 -6.51 3.05
C VAL A 115 11.49 -5.16 2.69
N ALA A 116 11.16 -4.08 3.42
CA ALA A 116 11.71 -2.77 3.15
C ALA A 116 13.24 -2.72 3.32
N VAL A 117 13.75 -3.25 4.44
CA VAL A 117 15.18 -3.30 4.74
C VAL A 117 15.90 -4.20 3.76
N LEU A 118 15.40 -5.42 3.53
CA LEU A 118 16.04 -6.39 2.64
C LEU A 118 16.10 -5.86 1.20
N SER A 119 15.03 -5.24 0.70
CA SER A 119 15.00 -4.66 -0.64
C SER A 119 15.99 -3.50 -0.79
N TYR A 120 16.14 -2.66 0.23
CA TYR A 120 17.10 -1.57 0.23
C TYR A 120 18.55 -2.07 0.28
N VAL A 121 18.87 -2.96 1.22
CA VAL A 121 20.24 -3.46 1.42
C VAL A 121 20.71 -4.32 0.25
N ALA A 122 19.86 -5.21 -0.27
CA ALA A 122 20.24 -6.12 -1.35
C ALA A 122 20.42 -5.45 -2.71
N THR A 123 19.98 -4.19 -2.87
CA THR A 123 20.05 -3.46 -4.14
C THR A 123 21.02 -2.27 -4.11
N ARG A 124 21.62 -1.99 -2.96
CA ARG A 124 22.56 -0.89 -2.74
C ARG A 124 23.96 -1.19 -3.23
#